data_AF-F5VZW3-F1
#
_entry.id   AF-F5VZW3-F1
#
_cell.length_a   1.000
_cell.length_b   1.000
_cell.length_c   1.000
_cell.angle_alpha   90.00
_cell.angle_beta   90.00
_cell.angle_gamma   90.00
#
_symmetry.space_group_name_H-M   'P 1'
#
loop_
_entity.id
_entity.type
_entity.pdbx_description
1 polymer ?
#
loop_
_entity_poly.entity_id
_entity_poly.type
_entity_poly.pdbx_seq_one_letter_code
_entity_poly.pdbx_strand_id
1 'polypeptide(L)'
;MKIILVGGGKVGSALCRSLVADNHDVVLIEQNETVLNYMTSRFDIIGIAGNGADFAMLEAANVQDCDIFIAMTQYDEVNMVSAVLAKKMGAKETIVRVRNPEYSNPYFKEKIFSDFHSLSIQNS
;
A
#
# COMPACT_ATOMS: atom_id res chain seq x y z
N MET A 1 -11.48 8.73 -5.98
CA MET A 1 -10.42 8.98 -4.99
C MET A 1 -9.10 8.55 -5.61
N LYS A 2 -7.99 9.19 -5.22
CA LYS A 2 -6.64 8.77 -5.59
C LYS A 2 -6.13 7.77 -4.58
N ILE A 3 -5.91 6.53 -5.01
CA ILE A 3 -5.50 5.43 -4.13
C ILE A 3 -4.18 4.85 -4.63
N ILE A 4 -3.22 4.73 -3.72
CA ILE A 4 -1.92 4.10 -4.01
C ILE A 4 -1.87 2.76 -3.31
N LEU A 5 -1.56 1.71 -4.06
CA LEU A 5 -1.35 0.36 -3.56
C LEU A 5 0.13 0.00 -3.65
N VAL A 6 0.67 -0.65 -2.61
CA VAL A 6 2.00 -1.29 -2.66
C VAL A 6 1.84 -2.80 -2.52
N GLY A 7 2.22 -3.52 -3.57
CA GLY A 7 2.10 -4.98 -3.67
C GLY A 7 0.85 -5.43 -4.43
N GLY A 8 1.05 -6.01 -5.60
CA GLY A 8 0.04 -6.55 -6.52
C GLY A 8 -0.20 -8.06 -6.38
N GLY A 9 0.22 -8.68 -5.26
CA GLY A 9 -0.04 -10.08 -4.97
C GLY A 9 -1.53 -10.41 -4.81
N LYS A 10 -1.88 -11.60 -4.28
CA LYS A 10 -3.28 -12.06 -4.19
C LYS A 10 -4.24 -11.02 -3.56
N VAL A 11 -3.84 -10.43 -2.44
CA VAL A 11 -4.66 -9.41 -1.73
C VAL A 11 -4.74 -8.12 -2.53
N GLY A 12 -3.60 -7.61 -3.02
CA GLY A 12 -3.55 -6.40 -3.84
C GLY A 12 -4.34 -6.50 -5.13
N SER A 13 -4.31 -7.65 -5.79
CA SER A 13 -5.10 -7.91 -7.00
C SER A 13 -6.61 -7.91 -6.73
N ALA A 14 -7.05 -8.55 -5.65
CA ALA A 14 -8.46 -8.58 -5.27
C ALA A 14 -8.96 -7.18 -4.88
N LEU A 15 -8.17 -6.43 -4.11
CA LEU A 15 -8.49 -5.07 -3.69
C LEU A 15 -8.50 -4.10 -4.89
N CYS A 16 -7.47 -4.12 -5.73
CA CYS A 16 -7.40 -3.33 -6.95
C CYS A 16 -8.64 -3.52 -7.84
N ARG A 17 -9.08 -4.76 -8.04
CA ARG A 17 -10.30 -5.05 -8.80
C ARG A 17 -11.54 -4.36 -8.22
N SER A 18 -11.69 -4.36 -6.90
CA SER A 18 -12.83 -3.69 -6.24
C SER A 18 -12.75 -2.18 -6.42
N LEU A 19 -11.57 -1.59 -6.16
CA LEU A 19 -11.38 -0.13 -6.23
C LEU A 19 -11.58 0.41 -7.65
N VAL A 20 -11.11 -0.33 -8.66
CA VAL A 20 -11.33 0.02 -10.07
C VAL A 20 -12.81 -0.12 -10.45
N ALA A 21 -13.49 -1.17 -9.98
CA ALA A 21 -14.94 -1.33 -10.20
C ALA A 21 -15.76 -0.20 -9.54
N ASP A 22 -15.28 0.33 -8.41
CA ASP A 22 -15.85 1.49 -7.72
C ASP A 22 -15.36 2.83 -8.30
N ASN A 23 -14.71 2.79 -9.47
CA ASN A 23 -14.32 3.94 -10.28
C ASN A 23 -13.34 4.90 -9.56
N HIS A 24 -12.37 4.33 -8.82
CA HIS A 24 -11.27 5.06 -8.20
C HIS A 24 -10.02 5.09 -9.08
N ASP A 25 -9.22 6.15 -8.95
CA ASP A 25 -7.92 6.29 -9.62
C ASP A 25 -6.87 5.51 -8.82
N VAL A 26 -6.37 4.42 -9.39
CA VAL A 26 -5.44 3.52 -8.69
C VAL A 26 -4.04 3.61 -9.30
N VAL A 27 -3.05 3.80 -8.45
CA VAL A 27 -1.62 3.64 -8.76
C VAL A 27 -1.10 2.41 -8.01
N LEU A 28 -0.43 1.50 -8.70
CA LEU A 28 0.19 0.31 -8.11
C LEU A 28 1.71 0.43 -8.16
N ILE A 29 2.35 0.39 -7.00
CA ILE A 29 3.79 0.18 -6.86
C ILE A 29 4.01 -1.32 -6.63
N GLU A 30 4.77 -1.96 -7.52
CA GLU A 30 5.10 -3.38 -7.42
C GLU A 30 6.53 -3.64 -7.88
N GLN A 31 7.29 -4.40 -7.09
CA GLN A 31 8.70 -4.68 -7.38
C GLN A 31 8.86 -5.80 -8.41
N ASN A 32 7.94 -6.76 -8.44
CA ASN A 32 7.93 -7.83 -9.42
C ASN A 32 7.26 -7.38 -10.72
N GLU A 33 8.05 -7.09 -11.74
CA GLU A 33 7.56 -6.64 -13.05
C GLU A 33 6.57 -7.59 -13.70
N THR A 34 6.69 -8.91 -13.48
CA THR A 34 5.73 -9.89 -14.03
C THR A 34 4.34 -9.68 -13.42
N VAL A 35 4.28 -9.41 -12.12
CA VAL A 35 3.02 -9.10 -11.41
C VAL A 35 2.49 -7.75 -11.87
N LEU A 36 3.34 -6.73 -11.99
CA LEU A 36 2.95 -5.40 -12.44
C LEU A 36 2.37 -5.42 -13.86
N ASN A 37 3.02 -6.12 -14.79
CA ASN A 37 2.55 -6.28 -16.17
C ASN A 37 1.21 -7.01 -16.22
N TYR A 38 1.05 -8.07 -15.41
CA TYR A 38 -0.23 -8.76 -15.30
C TYR A 38 -1.34 -7.83 -14.80
N MET A 39 -1.08 -7.04 -13.76
CA MET A 39 -2.04 -6.12 -13.15
C MET A 39 -2.46 -5.01 -14.13
N THR A 40 -1.50 -4.34 -14.74
CA THR A 40 -1.73 -3.24 -15.70
C THR A 40 -2.36 -3.70 -17.01
N SER A 41 -2.15 -4.96 -17.41
CA SER A 41 -2.85 -5.53 -18.58
C SER A 41 -4.33 -5.82 -18.34
N ARG A 42 -4.75 -5.93 -17.06
CA ARG A 42 -6.08 -6.41 -16.67
C ARG A 42 -6.96 -5.33 -16.08
N PHE A 43 -6.36 -4.31 -15.47
CA PHE A 43 -7.05 -3.21 -14.80
C PHE A 43 -6.56 -1.88 -15.36
N ASP A 44 -7.47 -0.91 -15.47
CA ASP A 44 -7.14 0.46 -15.86
C ASP A 44 -6.51 1.20 -14.67
N ILE A 45 -5.19 1.02 -14.51
CA ILE A 45 -4.39 1.55 -13.40
C ILE A 45 -3.04 2.05 -13.91
N ILE A 46 -2.40 2.94 -13.14
CA ILE A 46 -1.00 3.31 -13.37
C ILE A 46 -0.10 2.33 -12.62
N GLY A 47 0.93 1.82 -13.30
CA GLY A 47 1.92 0.92 -12.72
C GLY A 47 3.28 1.56 -12.54
N ILE A 48 3.90 1.35 -11.37
CA ILE A 48 5.26 1.79 -11.04
C ILE A 48 6.07 0.57 -10.60
N ALA A 49 7.15 0.29 -11.32
CA ALA A 49 8.06 -0.81 -11.00
C ALA A 49 9.06 -0.37 -9.93
N GLY A 50 8.99 -0.95 -8.73
CA GLY A 50 9.93 -0.64 -7.65
C GLY A 50 9.47 -1.07 -6.26
N ASN A 51 10.30 -0.78 -5.26
CA ASN A 51 10.00 -1.06 -3.86
C ASN A 51 9.21 0.12 -3.25
N GLY A 52 8.07 -0.17 -2.61
CA GLY A 52 7.24 0.88 -1.99
C GLY A 52 7.84 1.55 -0.75
N ALA A 53 8.94 1.01 -0.21
CA ALA A 53 9.72 1.67 0.84
C ALA A 53 10.71 2.71 0.28
N ASP A 54 10.85 2.82 -1.05
CA ASP A 54 11.76 3.77 -1.67
C ASP A 54 11.08 5.13 -1.86
N PHE A 55 11.70 6.20 -1.34
CA PHE A 55 11.19 7.57 -1.47
C PHE A 55 10.88 7.94 -2.94
N ALA A 56 11.78 7.59 -3.86
CA ALA A 56 11.63 7.90 -5.27
C ALA A 56 10.38 7.25 -5.89
N MET A 57 9.99 6.05 -5.44
CA MET A 57 8.79 5.37 -5.94
C MET A 57 7.52 6.02 -5.38
N LEU A 58 7.54 6.42 -4.12
CA LEU A 58 6.43 7.15 -3.50
C LEU A 58 6.24 8.55 -4.12
N GLU A 59 7.35 9.23 -4.44
CA GLU A 59 7.34 10.51 -5.15
C GLU A 59 6.79 10.34 -6.57
N ALA A 60 7.27 9.33 -7.32
CA ALA A 60 6.76 9.01 -8.65
C ALA A 60 5.26 8.65 -8.66
N ALA A 61 4.76 8.04 -7.58
CA ALA A 61 3.34 7.76 -7.37
C ALA A 61 2.51 8.98 -6.96
N ASN A 62 3.15 10.15 -6.78
CA ASN A 62 2.54 11.38 -6.30
C ASN A 62 1.79 11.21 -4.96
N VAL A 63 2.43 10.53 -4.01
CA VAL A 63 1.83 10.15 -2.71
C VAL A 63 1.30 11.33 -1.89
N GLN A 64 1.89 12.52 -2.06
CA GLN A 64 1.51 13.76 -1.38
C GLN A 64 0.05 14.17 -1.62
N ASP A 65 -0.54 13.79 -2.76
CA ASP A 65 -1.90 14.12 -3.14
C ASP A 65 -2.87 12.93 -3.03
N CYS A 66 -2.42 11.79 -2.48
CA CYS A 66 -3.25 10.59 -2.41
C CYS A 66 -4.25 10.67 -1.24
N ASP A 67 -5.46 10.17 -1.48
CA ASP A 67 -6.50 10.09 -0.45
C ASP A 67 -6.22 8.90 0.49
N ILE A 68 -5.83 7.76 -0.09
CA ILE A 68 -5.55 6.54 0.66
C ILE A 68 -4.30 5.86 0.09
N PHE A 69 -3.35 5.57 0.97
CA PHE A 69 -2.20 4.73 0.68
C PHE A 69 -2.35 3.37 1.38
N ILE A 70 -2.15 2.27 0.66
CA ILE A 70 -2.33 0.91 1.21
C ILE A 70 -1.12 0.05 0.88
N ALA A 71 -0.36 -0.38 1.89
CA ALA A 71 0.76 -1.30 1.70
C ALA A 71 0.41 -2.72 2.16
N MET A 72 0.52 -3.67 1.23
CA MET A 72 0.07 -5.05 1.42
C MET A 72 0.99 -6.10 0.77
N THR A 73 2.28 -5.80 0.73
CA THR A 73 3.30 -6.75 0.30
C THR A 73 3.41 -7.93 1.27
N GLN A 74 4.24 -8.92 0.90
CA GLN A 74 4.59 -10.04 1.76
C GLN A 74 5.66 -9.72 2.82
N TYR A 75 6.06 -8.46 2.96
CA TYR A 75 7.08 -8.04 3.94
C TYR A 75 6.46 -6.97 4.83
N ASP A 76 6.34 -7.30 6.11
CA ASP A 76 5.68 -6.42 7.07
C ASP A 76 6.50 -5.15 7.29
N GLU A 77 7.83 -5.27 7.27
CA GLU A 77 8.79 -4.18 7.38
C GLU A 77 8.66 -3.19 6.22
N VAL A 78 8.50 -3.70 4.99
CA VAL A 78 8.25 -2.85 3.82
C VAL A 78 6.93 -2.13 4.00
N ASN A 79 5.85 -2.83 4.39
CA ASN A 79 4.54 -2.21 4.54
C ASN A 79 4.56 -1.08 5.59
N MET A 80 5.22 -1.31 6.73
CA MET A 80 5.35 -0.33 7.80
C MET A 80 6.17 0.88 7.37
N VAL A 81 7.36 0.68 6.79
CA VAL A 81 8.23 1.78 6.33
C VAL A 81 7.53 2.60 5.24
N SER A 82 6.91 1.92 4.26
CA SER A 82 6.21 2.58 3.16
C SER A 82 5.10 3.50 3.68
N ALA A 83 4.29 3.04 4.65
CA ALA A 83 3.21 3.85 5.19
C ALA A 83 3.68 5.03 6.04
N VAL A 84 4.73 4.83 6.85
CA VAL A 84 5.34 5.93 7.62
C VAL A 84 5.86 7.01 6.67
N LEU A 85 6.55 6.62 5.60
CA LEU A 85 7.04 7.55 4.59
C LEU A 85 5.88 8.23 3.85
N ALA A 86 4.89 7.46 3.37
CA ALA A 86 3.73 7.99 2.66
C ALA A 86 2.96 9.04 3.50
N LYS A 87 2.71 8.78 4.79
CA LYS A 87 2.06 9.74 5.68
C LYS A 87 2.90 11.02 5.85
N LYS A 88 4.21 10.87 6.07
CA LYS A 88 5.13 12.02 6.18
C LYS A 88 5.23 12.83 4.89
N MET A 89 5.03 12.19 3.74
CA MET A 89 5.02 12.83 2.43
C MET A 89 3.68 13.47 2.07
N GLY A 90 2.61 13.24 2.84
CA GLY A 90 1.34 13.94 2.67
C GLY A 90 0.12 13.07 2.38
N ALA A 91 0.24 11.73 2.35
CA ALA A 91 -0.92 10.85 2.21
C ALA A 91 -1.95 11.14 3.31
N LYS A 92 -3.22 11.36 2.93
CA LYS A 92 -4.27 11.70 3.91
C LYS A 92 -4.49 10.55 4.88
N GLU A 93 -4.72 9.36 4.34
CA GLU A 93 -4.85 8.13 5.11
C GLU A 93 -3.84 7.08 4.65
N THR A 94 -3.34 6.30 5.60
CA THR A 94 -2.46 5.16 5.32
C THR A 94 -2.96 3.91 6.03
N ILE A 95 -3.02 2.81 5.29
CA ILE A 95 -3.46 1.51 5.76
C ILE A 95 -2.34 0.51 5.48
N VAL A 96 -2.03 -0.35 6.45
CA VAL A 96 -1.00 -1.38 6.28
C VAL A 96 -1.51 -2.74 6.68
N ARG A 97 -1.08 -3.75 5.91
CA ARG A 97 -1.19 -5.15 6.30
C ARG A 97 0.06 -5.55 7.08
N VAL A 98 -0.17 -6.10 8.26
CA VAL A 98 0.88 -6.65 9.11
C VAL A 98 0.43 -8.03 9.59
N ARG A 99 1.33 -9.02 9.57
CA ARG A 99 1.03 -10.42 9.94
C ARG A 99 1.76 -10.86 11.19
N ASN A 100 2.94 -10.31 11.45
CA ASN A 100 3.66 -10.60 12.67
C ASN A 100 2.86 -10.03 13.87
N PRO A 101 2.40 -10.90 14.79
CA PRO A 101 1.56 -10.48 15.91
C PRO A 101 2.26 -9.51 16.85
N GLU A 102 3.60 -9.48 16.88
CA GLU A 102 4.37 -8.52 17.69
C GLU A 102 4.01 -7.07 17.36
N TYR A 103 3.71 -6.76 16.10
CA TYR A 103 3.35 -5.41 15.68
C TYR A 103 1.91 -5.02 16.06
N SER A 104 1.09 -5.98 16.50
CA SER A 104 -0.23 -5.71 17.09
C SER A 104 -0.15 -5.39 18.59
N ASN A 105 1.05 -5.46 19.18
CA ASN A 105 1.28 -5.08 20.57
C ASN A 105 0.93 -3.59 20.78
N PRO A 106 0.19 -3.23 21.85
CA PRO A 106 -0.16 -1.84 22.18
C PRO A 106 1.05 -0.89 22.20
N TYR A 107 2.22 -1.36 22.63
CA TYR A 107 3.45 -0.58 22.61
C TYR A 107 3.82 -0.10 21.20
N PHE A 108 3.73 -0.99 20.20
CA PHE A 108 3.96 -0.61 18.81
C PHE A 108 2.81 0.26 18.29
N LYS A 109 1.57 -0.12 18.59
CA LYS A 109 0.37 0.59 18.12
C LYS A 109 0.32 2.06 18.56
N GLU A 110 0.60 2.34 19.83
CA GLU A 110 0.55 3.70 20.38
C GLU A 110 1.75 4.56 19.94
N LYS A 111 2.91 3.95 19.76
CA LYS A 111 4.18 4.68 19.60
C LYS A 111 4.65 4.81 18.15
N ILE A 112 4.25 3.85 17.31
CA ILE A 112 4.50 3.88 15.86
C ILE A 112 3.24 4.24 15.10
N PHE A 113 2.06 3.78 15.53
CA PHE A 113 0.82 3.92 14.77
C PHE A 113 -0.18 4.95 15.31
N SER A 114 0.23 5.90 16.16
CA SER A 114 -0.65 7.00 16.60
C SER A 114 -1.29 7.75 15.44
N ASP A 115 -0.65 7.73 14.27
CA ASP A 115 -1.05 8.45 13.06
C ASP A 115 -1.67 7.53 11.97
N PHE A 116 -1.87 6.22 12.25
CA PHE A 116 -2.22 5.20 11.24
C PHE A 116 -3.42 4.31 11.62
N HIS A 117 -4.22 3.93 10.63
CA HIS A 117 -5.19 2.84 10.75
C HIS A 117 -4.51 1.50 10.44
N SER A 118 -4.20 0.68 11.46
CA SER A 118 -3.67 -0.68 11.27
C SER A 118 -4.81 -1.66 10.99
N LEU A 119 -4.72 -2.42 9.89
CA LEU A 119 -5.61 -3.56 9.62
C LEU A 119 -4.84 -4.86 9.87
N SER A 120 -5.11 -5.50 11.01
CA SER A 120 -4.70 -6.87 11.26
C SER A 120 -5.59 -7.79 10.41
N ILE A 121 -5.10 -8.22 9.25
CA ILE A 121 -5.76 -9.29 8.49
C ILE A 121 -5.46 -10.60 9.24
N GLN A 122 -6.35 -11.00 10.13
CA GLN A 122 -6.38 -12.36 10.65
C GLN A 122 -6.66 -13.27 9.45
N ASN A 123 -5.65 -14.00 8.99
CA ASN A 123 -5.86 -15.02 7.98
C ASN A 123 -6.82 -16.07 8.57
N SER A 124 -7.97 -16.25 7.92
CA SER A 124 -8.70 -17.52 7.89
C SER A 124 -7.98 -18.53 7.00
#